data_AF-A0A8C6SAH6-F1
#
_entry.id   AF-A0A8C6SAH6-F1
#
_cell.length_a   1.000
_cell.length_b   1.000
_cell.length_c   1.000
_cell.angle_alpha   90.00
_cell.angle_beta   90.00
_cell.angle_gamma   90.00
#
_symmetry.space_group_name_H-M   'P 1'
#
loop_
_entity.id
_entity.type
_entity.pdbx_description
1 polymer ?
#
loop_
_entity_poly.entity_id
_entity_poly.type
_entity_poly.pdbx_seq_one_letter_code
_entity_poly.pdbx_strand_id
1 'polypeptide(L)'
;MIPIEWVCRRVATGSFLKRNPGVKEGYRFSPLKMEMFFKDDANNDPQWSEEQILAANFDLAGLAIGKCEVDIMSRSTVAIFEILERAWATMDCTLVDMKIEFGVNVKTQEIVLADVIDNDSWRLWPSGDRSQQKTITPEAMQMVKRNFEWVAERVQHLHESQTNGRVVVLMGSTSDMAHCEKIKKACSLYGVPCILRVTSAHKGPDETLRIKAEYEGDGVPTVFVAVAGRSNGLGPVMSGNTAYPVINCPPLTPDWGAQDVWSSLRMPSGLGCSTVLSPDAAAQFAAQIFGLSNHLVWCKLRASMLNTWVSLKLADKKLQACSI
;
A
#
# COMPACT_ATOMS: atom_id res chain seq x y z
N MET A 1 -2.11 0.56 26.89
CA MET A 1 -1.52 -0.38 25.93
C MET A 1 -2.25 -1.69 26.05
N ILE A 2 -2.58 -2.34 24.94
CA ILE A 2 -3.12 -3.71 24.94
C ILE A 2 -1.93 -4.63 25.21
N PRO A 3 -1.95 -5.50 26.24
CA PRO A 3 -0.77 -6.26 26.69
C PRO A 3 -0.47 -7.49 25.82
N ILE A 4 -0.46 -7.29 24.50
CA ILE A 4 -0.20 -8.33 23.50
C ILE A 4 0.88 -7.84 22.55
N GLU A 5 1.93 -8.64 22.41
CA GLU A 5 2.94 -8.50 21.39
C GLU A 5 2.48 -9.19 20.10
N TRP A 6 2.37 -8.41 19.02
CA TRP A 6 1.96 -8.91 17.72
C TRP A 6 3.18 -9.15 16.85
N VAL A 7 3.49 -10.42 16.60
CA VAL A 7 4.67 -10.81 15.84
C VAL A 7 4.28 -11.26 14.44
N CYS A 8 4.94 -10.71 13.44
CA CYS A 8 4.76 -11.08 12.04
C CYS A 8 6.07 -11.58 11.43
N ARG A 9 6.03 -12.66 10.64
CA ARG A 9 7.24 -13.31 10.09
C ARG A 9 7.11 -13.58 8.60
N ARG A 10 8.15 -13.20 7.86
CA ARG A 10 8.42 -13.66 6.49
C ARG A 10 9.31 -14.89 6.46
N VAL A 11 10.29 -14.97 7.36
CA VAL A 11 11.28 -16.04 7.39
C VAL A 11 11.28 -16.73 8.76
N ALA A 12 11.31 -18.06 8.76
CA ALA A 12 11.41 -18.84 9.99
C ALA A 12 12.82 -18.72 10.59
N THR A 13 12.90 -18.15 11.79
CA THR A 13 14.10 -18.07 12.63
C THR A 13 13.70 -17.94 14.11
N GLY A 14 14.67 -17.83 15.01
CA GLY A 14 14.44 -17.50 16.42
C GLY A 14 13.51 -18.46 17.17
N SER A 15 12.58 -17.91 17.97
CA SER A 15 11.65 -18.68 18.80
C SER A 15 10.67 -19.53 17.99
N PHE A 16 10.44 -19.21 16.71
CA PHE A 16 9.61 -20.04 15.83
C PHE A 16 10.21 -21.44 15.66
N LEU A 17 11.53 -21.54 15.40
CA LEU A 17 12.21 -22.82 15.20
C LEU A 17 12.22 -23.67 16.47
N LYS A 18 12.39 -23.04 17.64
CA LYS A 18 12.35 -23.73 18.94
C LYS A 18 11.00 -24.40 19.20
N ARG A 19 9.90 -23.72 18.86
CA ARG A 19 8.53 -24.23 19.03
C ARG A 19 8.09 -25.21 17.94
N ASN A 20 8.76 -25.20 16.78
CA ASN A 20 8.42 -26.02 15.62
C ASN A 20 9.62 -26.87 15.19
N PRO A 21 10.02 -27.88 15.99
CA PRO A 21 11.13 -28.75 15.66
C PRO A 21 10.90 -29.44 14.31
N GLY A 22 11.93 -29.44 13.45
CA GLY A 22 11.86 -29.98 12.09
C GLY A 22 11.70 -28.91 11.00
N VAL A 23 11.25 -27.70 11.35
CA VAL A 23 11.29 -26.57 10.40
C VAL A 23 12.73 -26.07 10.27
N LYS A 24 13.18 -25.89 9.02
CA LYS A 24 14.52 -25.36 8.74
C LYS A 24 14.51 -23.83 8.78
N GLU A 25 15.59 -23.26 9.30
CA GLU A 25 15.83 -21.82 9.20
C GLU A 25 15.84 -21.38 7.74
N GLY A 26 15.28 -20.19 7.46
CA GLY A 26 15.15 -19.69 6.09
C GLY A 26 13.85 -20.09 5.41
N TYR A 27 13.04 -20.97 6.00
CA TYR A 27 11.70 -21.28 5.48
C TYR A 27 10.88 -19.98 5.33
N ARG A 28 10.29 -19.76 4.15
CA ARG A 28 9.54 -18.53 3.83
C ARG A 28 8.04 -18.75 4.00
N PHE A 29 7.40 -17.84 4.74
CA PHE A 29 5.95 -17.80 4.90
C PHE A 29 5.31 -16.97 3.77
N SER A 30 4.36 -17.58 3.06
CA SER A 30 3.51 -16.91 2.07
C SER A 30 2.10 -17.51 2.12
N PRO A 31 1.09 -16.83 2.71
CA PRO A 31 1.16 -15.48 3.31
C PRO A 31 1.99 -15.42 4.59
N LEU A 32 2.22 -14.21 5.11
CA LEU A 32 2.98 -13.96 6.34
C LEU A 32 2.40 -14.73 7.53
N LYS A 33 3.27 -15.19 8.44
CA LYS A 33 2.86 -15.84 9.69
C LYS A 33 2.62 -14.77 10.75
N MET A 34 1.44 -14.76 11.35
CA MET A 34 1.08 -13.91 12.50
C MET A 34 1.03 -14.76 13.77
N GLU A 35 1.57 -14.23 14.86
CA GLU A 35 1.57 -14.83 16.20
C GLU A 35 1.31 -13.75 17.27
N MET A 36 0.70 -14.14 18.38
CA MET A 36 0.38 -13.26 19.50
C MET A 36 1.05 -13.78 20.77
N PHE A 37 1.60 -12.89 21.58
CA PHE A 37 2.24 -13.24 22.85
C PHE A 37 1.74 -12.30 23.93
N PHE A 38 1.36 -12.84 25.08
CA PHE A 38 0.94 -12.03 26.21
C PHE A 38 2.14 -11.46 26.94
N LYS A 39 2.12 -10.15 27.23
CA LYS A 39 3.21 -9.50 27.95
C LYS A 39 3.22 -9.94 29.40
N ASP A 40 4.22 -10.76 29.75
CA ASP A 40 4.44 -11.30 31.07
C ASP A 40 5.91 -11.72 31.21
N ASP A 41 6.73 -10.77 31.66
CA ASP A 41 8.16 -10.96 31.87
C ASP A 41 8.47 -12.15 32.80
N ALA A 42 7.59 -12.41 33.78
CA ALA A 42 7.78 -13.52 34.73
C ALA A 42 7.67 -14.89 34.05
N ASN A 43 6.91 -14.99 32.95
CA ASN A 43 6.66 -16.22 32.21
C ASN A 43 7.28 -16.22 30.80
N ASN A 44 8.19 -15.29 30.52
CA ASN A 44 8.87 -15.14 29.22
C ASN A 44 7.89 -14.96 28.05
N ASP A 45 6.88 -14.11 28.24
CA ASP A 45 5.87 -13.74 27.22
C ASP A 45 5.24 -14.97 26.52
N PRO A 46 4.34 -15.70 27.19
CA PRO A 46 3.76 -16.91 26.62
C PRO A 46 2.97 -16.61 25.35
N GLN A 47 3.10 -17.48 24.34
CA GLN A 47 2.28 -17.40 23.14
C GLN A 47 0.81 -17.60 23.49
N TRP A 48 -0.05 -16.72 23.00
CA TRP A 48 -1.50 -16.82 23.14
C TRP A 48 -2.17 -17.14 21.81
N SER A 49 -3.23 -17.95 21.86
CA SER A 49 -4.19 -18.10 20.78
C SER A 49 -5.15 -16.92 20.74
N GLU A 50 -5.88 -16.79 19.63
CA GLU A 50 -6.93 -15.79 19.52
C GLU A 50 -8.00 -15.99 20.60
N GLU A 51 -8.41 -17.22 20.85
CA GLU A 51 -9.42 -17.56 21.85
C GLU A 51 -9.00 -17.16 23.26
N GLN A 52 -7.71 -17.24 23.59
CA GLN A 52 -7.18 -16.78 24.88
C GLN A 52 -7.31 -15.25 25.02
N ILE A 53 -7.03 -14.48 23.97
CA ILE A 53 -7.23 -13.02 23.98
C ILE A 53 -8.70 -12.68 24.15
N LEU A 54 -9.60 -13.37 23.43
CA LEU A 54 -11.04 -13.14 23.53
C LEU A 54 -11.58 -13.50 24.92
N ALA A 55 -11.11 -14.61 25.50
CA ALA A 55 -11.51 -15.05 26.84
C ALA A 55 -10.97 -14.14 27.96
N ALA A 56 -9.89 -13.39 27.71
CA ALA A 56 -9.32 -12.46 28.67
C ALA A 56 -10.22 -11.23 28.92
N ASN A 57 -11.20 -10.96 28.04
CA ASN A 57 -12.17 -9.86 28.17
C ASN A 57 -11.51 -8.51 28.50
N PHE A 58 -10.42 -8.17 27.80
CA PHE A 58 -9.75 -6.89 28.00
C PHE A 58 -10.71 -5.72 27.69
N ASP A 59 -10.76 -4.74 28.59
CA ASP A 59 -11.41 -3.45 28.36
C ASP A 59 -10.37 -2.35 28.58
N LEU A 60 -10.16 -1.53 27.55
CA LEU A 60 -9.24 -0.40 27.61
C LEU A 60 -9.95 0.85 27.12
N ALA A 61 -9.99 1.87 27.98
CA ALA A 61 -10.65 3.15 27.68
C ALA A 61 -12.11 2.99 27.20
N GLY A 62 -12.83 1.98 27.74
CA GLY A 62 -14.22 1.69 27.39
C GLY A 62 -14.39 0.97 26.06
N LEU A 63 -13.29 0.51 25.43
CA LEU A 63 -13.33 -0.40 24.30
C LEU A 63 -13.04 -1.83 24.77
N ALA A 64 -14.07 -2.67 24.73
CA ALA A 64 -13.90 -4.11 24.90
C ALA A 64 -13.19 -4.72 23.68
N ILE A 65 -12.12 -5.47 23.92
CA ILE A 65 -11.32 -6.15 22.90
C ILE A 65 -12.00 -7.48 22.54
N GLY A 66 -12.91 -7.42 21.57
CA GLY A 66 -13.59 -8.59 21.03
C GLY A 66 -13.01 -9.08 19.70
N LYS A 67 -13.74 -9.98 19.04
CA LYS A 67 -13.35 -10.57 17.74
C LYS A 67 -13.06 -9.51 16.67
N CYS A 68 -13.86 -8.44 16.62
CA CYS A 68 -13.65 -7.35 15.67
C CYS A 68 -12.29 -6.67 15.89
N GLU A 69 -11.97 -6.33 17.13
CA GLU A 69 -10.73 -5.66 17.52
C GLU A 69 -9.50 -6.54 17.27
N VAL A 70 -9.58 -7.82 17.61
CA VAL A 70 -8.52 -8.81 17.36
C VAL A 70 -8.28 -9.01 15.86
N ASP A 71 -9.33 -9.09 15.05
CA ASP A 71 -9.20 -9.15 13.59
C ASP A 71 -8.51 -7.89 13.04
N ILE A 72 -8.87 -6.71 13.57
CA ILE A 72 -8.28 -5.43 13.15
C ILE A 72 -6.79 -5.39 13.47
N MET A 73 -6.38 -5.72 14.70
CA MET A 73 -4.96 -5.74 15.08
C MET A 73 -4.18 -6.78 14.27
N SER A 74 -4.74 -7.98 14.07
CA SER A 74 -4.13 -9.05 13.28
C SER A 74 -3.84 -8.58 11.85
N ARG A 75 -4.85 -8.03 11.16
CA ARG A 75 -4.70 -7.58 9.77
C ARG A 75 -3.85 -6.31 9.63
N SER A 76 -3.90 -5.43 10.63
CA SER A 76 -3.04 -4.25 10.71
C SER A 76 -1.58 -4.64 10.86
N THR A 77 -1.26 -5.62 11.72
CA THR A 77 0.09 -6.15 11.90
C THR A 77 0.69 -6.64 10.59
N VAL A 78 -0.07 -7.44 9.83
CA VAL A 78 0.35 -7.93 8.52
C VAL A 78 0.58 -6.76 7.54
N ALA A 79 -0.32 -5.78 7.50
CA ALA A 79 -0.18 -4.62 6.61
C ALA A 79 1.05 -3.76 6.94
N ILE A 80 1.30 -3.50 8.22
CA ILE A 80 2.47 -2.75 8.69
C ILE A 80 3.75 -3.50 8.32
N PHE A 81 3.78 -4.83 8.51
CA PHE A 81 4.92 -5.66 8.12
C PHE A 81 5.21 -5.52 6.62
N GLU A 82 4.20 -5.67 5.77
CA GLU A 82 4.40 -5.63 4.32
C GLU A 82 4.83 -4.23 3.83
N ILE A 83 4.34 -3.16 4.48
CA ILE A 83 4.78 -1.78 4.23
C ILE A 83 6.27 -1.61 4.55
N LEU A 84 6.70 -2.04 5.73
CA LEU A 84 8.10 -1.93 6.15
C LEU A 84 9.01 -2.87 5.35
N GLU A 85 8.55 -4.08 5.01
CA GLU A 85 9.26 -5.03 4.15
C GLU A 85 9.50 -4.42 2.76
N ARG A 86 8.46 -3.82 2.16
CA ARG A 86 8.58 -3.16 0.85
C ARG A 86 9.52 -1.96 0.91
N ALA A 87 9.50 -1.19 1.99
CA ALA A 87 10.38 -0.04 2.16
C ALA A 87 11.84 -0.45 2.35
N TRP A 88 12.13 -1.42 3.21
CA TRP A 88 13.50 -1.93 3.41
C TRP A 88 14.09 -2.63 2.20
N ALA A 89 13.27 -3.29 1.38
CA ALA A 89 13.71 -3.89 0.12
C ALA A 89 14.35 -2.88 -0.85
N THR A 90 14.00 -1.59 -0.75
CA THR A 90 14.59 -0.52 -1.58
C THR A 90 16.08 -0.25 -1.27
N MET A 91 16.57 -0.74 -0.13
CA MET A 91 17.95 -0.65 0.33
C MET A 91 18.60 -2.03 0.45
N ASP A 92 18.13 -3.01 -0.34
CA ASP A 92 18.63 -4.39 -0.32
C ASP A 92 18.61 -5.02 1.09
N CYS A 93 17.58 -4.69 1.89
CA CYS A 93 17.41 -5.24 3.22
C CYS A 93 16.20 -6.18 3.26
N THR A 94 16.42 -7.38 3.79
CA THR A 94 15.33 -8.32 4.06
C THR A 94 14.80 -8.09 5.47
N LEU A 95 13.56 -7.62 5.59
CA LEU A 95 12.81 -7.65 6.85
C LEU A 95 12.33 -9.08 7.11
N VAL A 96 12.83 -9.69 8.18
CA VAL A 96 12.66 -11.13 8.47
C VAL A 96 11.41 -11.37 9.31
N ASP A 97 11.33 -10.66 10.42
CA ASP A 97 10.20 -10.62 11.34
C ASP A 97 10.19 -9.30 12.11
N MET A 98 9.05 -8.99 12.73
CA MET A 98 8.81 -7.76 13.49
C MET A 98 7.83 -8.06 14.62
N LYS A 99 7.98 -7.34 15.72
CA LYS A 99 7.04 -7.21 16.83
C LYS A 99 6.49 -5.79 16.88
N ILE A 100 5.19 -5.63 17.09
CA ILE A 100 4.55 -4.35 17.37
C ILE A 100 3.50 -4.49 18.49
N GLU A 101 3.09 -3.35 19.04
CA GLU A 101 2.04 -3.26 20.05
C GLU A 101 0.95 -2.26 19.65
N PHE A 102 -0.26 -2.46 20.16
CA PHE A 102 -1.39 -1.57 19.91
C PHE A 102 -1.87 -0.92 21.20
N GLY A 103 -2.42 0.28 21.06
CA GLY A 103 -3.12 1.00 22.11
C GLY A 103 -4.54 1.36 21.69
N VAL A 104 -5.36 1.71 22.67
CA VAL A 104 -6.66 2.36 22.43
C VAL A 104 -6.47 3.85 22.69
N ASN A 105 -6.81 4.67 21.71
CA ASN A 105 -6.81 6.12 21.87
C ASN A 105 -7.90 6.53 22.87
N VAL A 106 -7.53 7.16 23.98
CA VAL A 106 -8.47 7.51 25.07
C VAL A 106 -9.53 8.54 24.67
N LYS A 107 -9.36 9.26 23.56
CA LYS A 107 -10.30 10.27 23.06
C LYS A 107 -11.20 9.74 21.95
N THR A 108 -10.62 9.02 20.99
CA THR A 108 -11.37 8.52 19.82
C THR A 108 -11.87 7.08 19.98
N GLN A 109 -11.38 6.36 21.00
CA GLN A 109 -11.58 4.92 21.20
C GLN A 109 -11.12 4.05 20.02
N GLU A 110 -10.29 4.60 19.13
CA GLU A 110 -9.71 3.84 18.02
C GLU A 110 -8.52 3.01 18.48
N ILE A 111 -8.40 1.81 17.93
CA ILE A 111 -7.16 1.02 18.01
C ILE A 111 -6.12 1.67 17.11
N VAL A 112 -4.97 1.98 17.69
CA VAL A 112 -3.83 2.60 16.99
C VAL A 112 -2.57 1.79 17.25
N LEU A 113 -1.70 1.74 16.24
CA LEU A 113 -0.31 1.32 16.45
C LEU A 113 0.31 2.24 17.50
N ALA A 114 0.94 1.67 18.51
CA ALA A 114 1.52 2.41 19.62
C ALA A 114 2.86 1.80 20.02
N ASP A 115 3.40 2.24 21.16
CA ASP A 115 4.79 1.97 21.57
C ASP A 115 5.79 2.52 20.53
N VAL A 116 6.90 1.82 20.28
CA VAL A 116 7.97 2.24 19.39
C VAL A 116 8.29 1.10 18.41
N ILE A 117 8.57 1.45 17.16
CA ILE A 117 9.22 0.55 16.21
C ILE A 117 10.65 1.05 16.01
N ASP A 118 11.60 0.35 16.60
CA ASP A 118 13.03 0.62 16.51
C ASP A 118 13.81 -0.65 16.13
N ASN A 119 15.12 -0.62 16.34
CA ASN A 119 16.00 -1.71 15.94
C ASN A 119 15.91 -2.96 16.83
N ASP A 120 15.20 -2.88 17.97
CA ASP A 120 14.86 -4.03 18.82
C ASP A 120 13.53 -4.67 18.40
N SER A 121 12.71 -3.93 17.66
CA SER A 121 11.39 -4.39 17.22
C SER A 121 11.44 -5.39 16.04
N TRP A 122 12.57 -5.52 15.34
CA TRP A 122 12.65 -6.36 14.13
C TRP A 122 13.94 -7.16 13.98
N ARG A 123 13.94 -8.07 13.01
CA ARG A 123 15.16 -8.65 12.44
C ARG A 123 15.34 -8.15 11.01
N LEU A 124 16.45 -7.47 10.77
CA LEU A 124 16.82 -6.92 9.46
C LEU A 124 18.12 -7.57 8.97
N TRP A 125 18.10 -8.17 7.77
CA TRP A 125 19.25 -8.83 7.14
C TRP A 125 19.66 -8.10 5.86
N PRO A 126 20.81 -7.42 5.84
CA PRO A 126 21.38 -6.84 4.62
C PRO A 126 21.66 -7.93 3.59
N SER A 127 21.23 -7.71 2.35
CA SER A 127 21.29 -8.67 1.22
C SER A 127 20.68 -10.05 1.53
N GLY A 128 19.82 -10.13 2.54
CA GLY A 128 19.26 -11.39 3.03
C GLY A 128 20.24 -12.31 3.76
N ASP A 129 21.46 -11.83 4.07
CA ASP A 129 22.48 -12.62 4.75
C ASP A 129 22.47 -12.38 6.28
N ARG A 130 22.27 -13.47 7.02
CA ARG A 130 22.30 -13.49 8.48
C ARG A 130 23.72 -13.30 9.05
N SER A 131 24.77 -13.56 8.28
CA SER A 131 26.17 -13.59 8.78
C SER A 131 26.64 -12.26 9.41
N GLN A 132 25.91 -11.18 9.14
CA GLN A 132 26.13 -9.83 9.68
C GLN A 132 25.47 -9.61 11.07
N GLN A 133 24.66 -10.54 11.57
CA GLN A 133 24.16 -10.60 12.95
C GLN A 133 24.94 -11.66 13.75
N LYS A 134 26.01 -11.27 14.44
CA LYS A 134 26.81 -12.18 15.29
C LYS A 134 26.53 -11.99 16.80
N THR A 135 26.75 -13.07 17.56
CA THR A 135 26.53 -13.21 19.01
C THR A 135 27.28 -12.16 19.84
N ILE A 136 26.69 -11.75 20.97
CA ILE A 136 27.17 -10.67 21.83
C ILE A 136 28.40 -11.10 22.66
N THR A 137 29.60 -10.63 22.28
CA THR A 137 30.84 -10.54 23.10
C THR A 137 31.11 -9.07 23.51
N PRO A 138 32.09 -8.74 24.38
CA PRO A 138 32.44 -7.34 24.68
C PRO A 138 32.84 -6.51 23.43
N GLU A 139 33.53 -7.13 22.47
CA GLU A 139 33.79 -6.55 21.13
C GLU A 139 32.50 -6.40 20.33
N ALA A 140 31.49 -7.22 20.62
CA ALA A 140 30.18 -7.15 19.98
C ALA A 140 29.35 -5.98 20.48
N MET A 141 29.60 -5.35 21.63
CA MET A 141 28.85 -4.15 22.02
C MET A 141 29.14 -2.97 21.08
N GLN A 142 30.41 -2.82 20.65
CA GLN A 142 30.78 -1.86 19.62
C GLN A 142 30.19 -2.23 18.25
N MET A 143 30.01 -3.52 17.96
CA MET A 143 29.35 -3.99 16.74
C MET A 143 27.84 -3.73 16.78
N VAL A 144 27.17 -3.96 17.92
CA VAL A 144 25.75 -3.64 18.14
C VAL A 144 25.53 -2.14 17.92
N LYS A 145 26.35 -1.28 18.54
CA LYS A 145 26.28 0.17 18.31
C LYS A 145 26.40 0.52 16.83
N ARG A 146 27.40 -0.04 16.13
CA ARG A 146 27.57 0.18 14.68
C ARG A 146 26.36 -0.28 13.86
N ASN A 147 25.74 -1.40 14.22
CA ASN A 147 24.54 -1.89 13.56
C ASN A 147 23.35 -0.94 13.76
N PHE A 148 23.19 -0.37 14.96
CA PHE A 148 22.16 0.62 15.25
C PHE A 148 22.41 1.93 14.49
N GLU A 149 23.64 2.43 14.46
CA GLU A 149 24.04 3.61 13.68
C GLU A 149 23.76 3.38 12.18
N TRP A 150 24.10 2.21 11.65
CA TRP A 150 23.87 1.84 10.26
C TRP A 150 22.38 1.85 9.88
N VAL A 151 21.50 1.38 10.77
CA VAL A 151 20.04 1.43 10.59
C VAL A 151 19.52 2.86 10.73
N ALA A 152 20.02 3.62 11.71
CA ALA A 152 19.62 5.01 11.97
C ALA A 152 19.96 5.96 10.80
N GLU A 153 21.06 5.71 10.11
CA GLU A 153 21.40 6.42 8.86
C GLU A 153 20.40 6.07 7.74
N ARG A 154 20.11 4.78 7.55
CA ARG A 154 19.29 4.29 6.44
C ARG A 154 17.80 4.54 6.58
N VAL A 155 17.27 4.51 7.79
CA VAL A 155 15.83 4.73 8.05
C VAL A 155 15.39 6.10 7.52
N GLN A 156 16.30 7.09 7.47
CA GLN A 156 16.04 8.39 6.89
C GLN A 156 15.75 8.31 5.38
N HIS A 157 16.28 7.34 4.64
CA HIS A 157 16.01 7.23 3.21
C HIS A 157 14.71 6.48 2.89
N LEU A 158 14.04 5.87 3.87
CA LEU A 158 12.77 5.16 3.64
C LEU A 158 11.63 6.08 3.19
N HIS A 159 11.71 7.39 3.48
CA HIS A 159 10.71 8.37 3.05
C HIS A 159 11.04 9.07 1.73
N GLU A 160 12.21 8.79 1.15
CA GLU A 160 12.62 9.35 -0.13
C GLU A 160 12.00 8.56 -1.28
N SER A 161 11.52 9.25 -2.31
CA SER A 161 10.96 8.57 -3.47
C SER A 161 12.05 8.24 -4.49
N GLN A 162 12.19 6.96 -4.84
CA GLN A 162 13.20 6.51 -5.80
C GLN A 162 12.84 6.84 -7.26
N THR A 163 11.54 6.95 -7.61
CA THR A 163 11.07 7.30 -8.95
C THR A 163 9.82 8.17 -8.89
N ASN A 164 9.90 9.41 -9.37
CA ASN A 164 8.74 10.30 -9.47
C ASN A 164 8.04 10.08 -10.81
N GLY A 165 6.94 9.33 -10.80
CA GLY A 165 6.03 9.24 -11.94
C GLY A 165 5.02 10.38 -11.95
N ARG A 166 4.30 10.56 -13.06
CA ARG A 166 3.17 11.51 -13.16
C ARG A 166 1.98 10.93 -13.90
N VAL A 167 0.80 11.48 -13.61
CA VAL A 167 -0.39 11.31 -14.44
C VAL A 167 -0.58 12.54 -15.31
N VAL A 168 -0.89 12.33 -16.59
CA VAL A 168 -1.33 13.40 -17.50
C VAL A 168 -2.74 13.07 -17.96
N VAL A 169 -3.70 13.87 -17.54
CA VAL A 169 -5.09 13.76 -17.97
C VAL A 169 -5.29 14.63 -19.20
N LEU A 170 -5.64 14.00 -20.32
CA LEU A 170 -5.94 14.67 -21.57
C LEU A 170 -7.46 14.70 -21.75
N MET A 171 -8.06 15.89 -21.81
CA MET A 171 -9.49 16.05 -22.02
C MET A 171 -9.80 16.60 -23.42
N GLY A 172 -10.79 15.98 -24.09
CA GLY A 172 -11.25 16.39 -25.42
C GLY A 172 -11.98 17.74 -25.47
N SER A 173 -12.50 18.17 -24.32
CA SER A 173 -13.34 19.35 -24.15
C SER A 173 -13.20 19.89 -22.72
N THR A 174 -13.24 21.22 -22.56
CA THR A 174 -13.25 21.87 -21.24
C THR A 174 -14.55 21.60 -20.46
N SER A 175 -15.62 21.15 -21.14
CA SER A 175 -16.85 20.69 -20.47
C SER A 175 -16.60 19.54 -19.50
N ASP A 176 -15.55 18.74 -19.72
CA ASP A 176 -15.24 17.55 -18.93
C ASP A 176 -14.29 17.85 -17.74
N MET A 177 -13.99 19.14 -17.50
CA MET A 177 -13.06 19.60 -16.46
C MET A 177 -13.42 19.06 -15.07
N ALA A 178 -14.70 19.07 -14.69
CA ALA A 178 -15.14 18.58 -13.39
C ALA A 178 -14.86 17.07 -13.19
N HIS A 179 -14.90 16.28 -14.27
CA HIS A 179 -14.53 14.87 -14.22
C HIS A 179 -13.01 14.71 -14.07
N CYS A 180 -12.24 15.51 -14.81
CA CYS A 180 -10.77 15.49 -14.76
C CYS A 180 -10.21 15.93 -13.38
N GLU A 181 -10.84 16.91 -12.74
CA GLU A 181 -10.46 17.37 -11.39
C GLU A 181 -10.69 16.28 -10.33
N LYS A 182 -11.68 15.38 -10.51
CA LYS A 182 -11.83 14.21 -9.63
C LYS A 182 -10.63 13.28 -9.74
N ILE A 183 -10.18 12.99 -10.97
CA ILE A 183 -8.99 12.16 -11.23
C ILE A 183 -7.76 12.81 -10.58
N LYS A 184 -7.55 14.11 -10.79
CA LYS A 184 -6.43 14.86 -10.18
C LYS A 184 -6.47 14.82 -8.66
N LYS A 185 -7.64 15.05 -8.05
CA LYS A 185 -7.82 14.96 -6.60
C LYS A 185 -7.50 13.57 -6.09
N ALA A 186 -7.97 12.52 -6.77
CA ALA A 186 -7.68 11.15 -6.37
C ALA A 186 -6.19 10.78 -6.51
N CYS A 187 -5.49 11.26 -7.55
CA CYS A 187 -4.03 11.09 -7.66
C CYS A 187 -3.27 11.67 -6.45
N SER A 188 -3.73 12.81 -5.92
CA SER A 188 -3.08 13.45 -4.77
C SER A 188 -3.11 12.59 -3.49
N LEU A 189 -4.15 11.75 -3.31
CA LEU A 189 -4.25 10.83 -2.18
C LEU A 189 -3.10 9.81 -2.17
N TYR A 190 -2.63 9.43 -3.36
CA TYR A 190 -1.49 8.52 -3.55
C TYR A 190 -0.15 9.26 -3.66
N GLY A 191 -0.14 10.60 -3.61
CA GLY A 191 1.06 11.42 -3.79
C GLY A 191 1.61 11.40 -5.21
N VAL A 192 0.77 11.14 -6.21
CA VAL A 192 1.17 11.14 -7.62
C VAL A 192 0.85 12.51 -8.25
N PRO A 193 1.86 13.26 -8.76
CA PRO A 193 1.62 14.49 -9.49
C PRO A 193 0.67 14.27 -10.68
N CYS A 194 -0.30 15.17 -10.86
CA CYS A 194 -1.29 15.05 -11.92
C CYS A 194 -1.48 16.38 -12.65
N ILE A 195 -1.31 16.34 -13.97
CA ILE A 195 -1.37 17.49 -14.88
C ILE A 195 -2.59 17.35 -15.78
N LEU A 196 -3.36 18.43 -15.96
CA LEU A 196 -4.51 18.47 -16.86
C LEU A 196 -4.14 19.20 -18.14
N ARG A 197 -4.50 18.65 -19.30
CA ARG A 197 -4.33 19.28 -20.61
C ARG A 197 -5.60 19.12 -21.43
N VAL A 198 -5.82 20.07 -22.34
CA VAL A 198 -6.94 20.04 -23.28
C VAL A 198 -6.38 19.76 -24.67
N THR A 199 -6.85 18.70 -25.32
CA THR A 199 -6.50 18.38 -26.71
C THR A 199 -7.54 17.42 -27.30
N SER A 200 -7.78 17.51 -28.61
CA SER A 200 -8.80 16.70 -29.28
C SER A 200 -8.21 15.93 -30.46
N ALA A 201 -8.25 14.61 -30.41
CA ALA A 201 -7.80 13.77 -31.53
C ALA A 201 -8.63 13.96 -32.81
N HIS A 202 -9.86 14.48 -32.72
CA HIS A 202 -10.70 14.75 -33.89
C HIS A 202 -10.50 16.15 -34.48
N LYS A 203 -10.23 17.14 -33.63
CA LYS A 203 -10.17 18.57 -34.03
C LYS A 203 -8.75 19.14 -34.10
N GLY A 204 -7.77 18.44 -33.53
CA GLY A 204 -6.35 18.81 -33.49
C GLY A 204 -5.46 17.59 -33.17
N PRO A 205 -5.46 16.57 -34.03
CA PRO A 205 -4.64 15.37 -33.83
C PRO A 205 -3.14 15.66 -33.79
N ASP A 206 -2.67 16.61 -34.59
CA ASP A 206 -1.28 17.09 -34.63
C ASP A 206 -0.86 17.68 -33.28
N GLU A 207 -1.68 18.54 -32.68
CA GLU A 207 -1.43 19.09 -31.34
C GLU A 207 -1.46 18.00 -30.26
N THR A 208 -2.35 17.01 -30.39
CA THR A 208 -2.40 15.86 -29.48
C THR A 208 -1.07 15.09 -29.49
N LEU A 209 -0.52 14.83 -30.67
CA LEU A 209 0.76 14.14 -30.83
C LEU A 209 1.94 15.00 -30.34
N ARG A 210 1.88 16.32 -30.55
CA ARG A 210 2.87 17.27 -30.05
C ARG A 210 2.90 17.32 -28.52
N ILE A 211 1.74 17.42 -27.87
CA ILE A 211 1.61 17.40 -26.40
C ILE A 211 2.10 16.07 -25.82
N LYS A 212 1.72 14.95 -26.43
CA LYS A 212 2.24 13.63 -26.05
C LYS A 212 3.77 13.60 -26.07
N ALA A 213 4.39 14.13 -27.13
CA ALA A 213 5.84 14.17 -27.28
C ALA A 213 6.54 15.01 -26.19
N GLU A 214 5.91 16.09 -25.70
CA GLU A 214 6.44 16.86 -24.55
C GLU A 214 6.67 15.95 -23.33
N TYR A 215 5.70 15.08 -23.02
CA TYR A 215 5.75 14.21 -21.84
C TYR A 215 6.56 12.92 -22.04
N GLU A 216 6.77 12.49 -23.29
CA GLU A 216 7.70 11.40 -23.60
C GLU A 216 9.17 11.87 -23.59
N GLY A 217 9.40 13.15 -23.90
CA GLY A 217 10.74 13.68 -24.16
C GLY A 217 11.55 14.07 -22.94
N ASP A 218 10.95 14.19 -21.75
CA ASP A 218 11.61 14.71 -20.56
C ASP A 218 12.02 13.65 -19.51
N GLY A 219 11.83 12.37 -19.85
CA GLY A 219 12.36 11.23 -19.07
C GLY A 219 11.57 10.89 -17.80
N VAL A 220 10.45 11.56 -17.53
CA VAL A 220 9.61 11.25 -16.36
C VAL A 220 8.60 10.15 -16.68
N PRO A 221 8.58 9.02 -15.95
CA PRO A 221 7.58 7.97 -16.15
C PRO A 221 6.16 8.51 -16.09
N THR A 222 5.38 8.32 -17.15
CA THR A 222 4.07 8.96 -17.30
C THR A 222 2.99 7.92 -17.60
N VAL A 223 1.83 8.06 -16.94
CA VAL A 223 0.58 7.37 -17.30
C VAL A 223 -0.38 8.40 -17.87
N PHE A 224 -0.90 8.15 -19.07
CA PHE A 224 -1.90 9.01 -19.68
C PHE A 224 -3.31 8.55 -19.33
N VAL A 225 -4.17 9.50 -19.00
CA VAL A 225 -5.61 9.26 -18.82
C VAL A 225 -6.37 10.07 -19.86
N ALA A 226 -7.06 9.39 -20.77
CA ALA A 226 -7.86 10.01 -21.80
C ALA A 226 -9.31 10.18 -21.33
N VAL A 227 -9.79 11.42 -21.28
CA VAL A 227 -11.16 11.80 -20.93
C VAL A 227 -11.83 12.39 -22.16
N ALA A 228 -12.66 11.59 -22.81
CA ALA A 228 -13.46 12.02 -23.95
C ALA A 228 -14.85 11.39 -23.89
N GLY A 229 -15.89 12.23 -23.90
CA GLY A 229 -17.27 11.78 -24.07
C GLY A 229 -17.58 11.36 -25.51
N ARG A 230 -18.76 10.77 -25.73
CA ARG A 230 -19.23 10.29 -27.04
C ARG A 230 -18.29 9.23 -27.61
N SER A 231 -17.96 9.32 -28.89
CA SER A 231 -16.96 8.46 -29.54
C SER A 231 -15.55 8.88 -29.11
N ASN A 232 -14.95 8.12 -28.19
CA ASN A 232 -13.60 8.36 -27.68
C ASN A 232 -12.54 7.98 -28.73
N GLY A 233 -12.12 8.94 -29.55
CA GLY A 233 -10.92 8.79 -30.39
C GLY A 233 -9.61 9.18 -29.71
N LEU A 234 -9.67 9.91 -28.58
CA LEU A 234 -8.48 10.44 -27.90
C LEU A 234 -7.63 9.33 -27.30
N GLY A 235 -8.24 8.41 -26.57
CA GLY A 235 -7.56 7.25 -25.99
C GLY A 235 -6.89 6.35 -27.02
N PRO A 236 -7.62 5.89 -28.06
CA PRO A 236 -7.05 5.06 -29.11
C PRO A 236 -5.89 5.73 -29.86
N VAL A 237 -6.04 7.02 -30.23
CA VAL A 237 -4.95 7.76 -30.90
C VAL A 237 -3.72 7.87 -30.00
N MET A 238 -3.90 8.16 -28.71
CA MET A 238 -2.78 8.14 -27.75
C MET A 238 -2.14 6.75 -27.67
N SER A 239 -2.95 5.71 -27.50
CA SER A 239 -2.47 4.33 -27.31
C SER A 239 -1.73 3.76 -28.51
N GLY A 240 -2.07 4.19 -29.73
CA GLY A 240 -1.36 3.77 -30.93
C GLY A 240 -0.03 4.51 -31.15
N ASN A 241 0.22 5.60 -30.42
CA ASN A 241 1.34 6.52 -30.68
C ASN A 241 2.25 6.73 -29.45
N THR A 242 2.06 6.01 -28.36
CA THR A 242 2.96 6.02 -27.20
C THR A 242 3.24 4.60 -26.69
N ALA A 243 4.44 4.39 -26.17
CA ALA A 243 4.79 3.18 -25.42
C ALA A 243 4.33 3.25 -23.94
N TYR A 244 3.89 4.42 -23.48
CA TYR A 244 3.41 4.60 -22.11
C TYR A 244 1.97 4.11 -21.94
N PRO A 245 1.57 3.71 -20.71
CA PRO A 245 0.21 3.25 -20.46
C PRO A 245 -0.84 4.35 -20.74
N VAL A 246 -1.92 3.96 -21.41
CA VAL A 246 -3.09 4.81 -21.66
C VAL A 246 -4.33 4.20 -21.03
N ILE A 247 -5.02 5.00 -20.21
CA ILE A 247 -6.25 4.63 -19.52
C ILE A 247 -7.39 5.49 -20.07
N ASN A 248 -8.40 4.86 -20.65
CA ASN A 248 -9.66 5.52 -20.98
C ASN A 248 -10.48 5.70 -19.70
N CYS A 249 -10.86 6.95 -19.40
CA CYS A 249 -11.80 7.28 -18.33
C CYS A 249 -12.91 8.20 -18.90
N PRO A 250 -13.84 7.64 -19.70
CA PRO A 250 -14.87 8.44 -20.36
C PRO A 250 -15.87 9.00 -19.34
N PRO A 251 -16.30 10.28 -19.48
CA PRO A 251 -17.28 10.91 -18.58
C PRO A 251 -18.71 10.45 -18.92
N LEU A 252 -19.00 9.17 -18.73
CA LEU A 252 -20.28 8.56 -19.09
C LEU A 252 -21.45 9.10 -18.24
N THR A 253 -22.61 9.24 -18.88
CA THR A 253 -23.90 9.58 -18.25
C THR A 253 -24.93 8.49 -18.55
N PRO A 254 -26.02 8.39 -17.76
CA PRO A 254 -27.07 7.39 -18.02
C PRO A 254 -27.73 7.49 -19.39
N ASP A 255 -27.80 8.70 -19.97
CA ASP A 255 -28.51 8.95 -21.22
C ASP A 255 -27.91 8.20 -22.42
N TRP A 256 -26.57 8.20 -22.53
CA TRP A 256 -25.85 7.66 -23.71
C TRP A 256 -24.63 6.80 -23.36
N GLY A 257 -24.33 6.63 -22.07
CA GLY A 257 -23.11 5.96 -21.62
C GLY A 257 -23.02 4.50 -22.06
N ALA A 258 -24.16 3.83 -22.20
CA ALA A 258 -24.22 2.44 -22.66
C ALA A 258 -23.77 2.27 -24.13
N GLN A 259 -23.94 3.30 -24.96
CA GLN A 259 -23.49 3.32 -26.34
C GLN A 259 -22.04 3.83 -26.42
N ASP A 260 -21.74 4.91 -25.72
CA ASP A 260 -20.45 5.60 -25.77
C ASP A 260 -19.28 4.72 -25.28
N VAL A 261 -19.50 3.90 -24.24
CA VAL A 261 -18.45 3.07 -23.63
C VAL A 261 -17.76 2.13 -24.62
N TRP A 262 -18.47 1.65 -25.65
CA TRP A 262 -17.91 0.73 -26.64
C TRP A 262 -16.77 1.35 -27.44
N SER A 263 -16.77 2.67 -27.60
CA SER A 263 -15.67 3.42 -28.24
C SER A 263 -14.37 3.39 -27.44
N SER A 264 -14.41 3.03 -26.15
CA SER A 264 -13.22 2.84 -25.29
C SER A 264 -12.82 1.37 -25.14
N LEU A 265 -13.74 0.43 -25.40
CA LEU A 265 -13.54 -1.01 -25.18
C LEU A 265 -13.10 -1.77 -26.44
N ARG A 266 -13.72 -1.50 -27.60
CA ARG A 266 -13.48 -2.26 -28.84
C ARG A 266 -12.49 -1.54 -29.74
N MET A 267 -11.24 -2.00 -29.69
CA MET A 267 -10.12 -1.43 -30.43
C MET A 267 -9.71 -2.27 -31.65
N PRO A 268 -9.09 -1.65 -32.68
CA PRO A 268 -8.29 -2.40 -33.65
C PRO A 268 -7.09 -3.09 -32.97
N SER A 269 -6.50 -4.07 -33.66
CA SER A 269 -5.33 -4.79 -33.14
C SER A 269 -4.12 -3.87 -32.96
N GLY A 270 -3.25 -4.23 -32.00
CA GLY A 270 -2.03 -3.47 -31.69
C GLY A 270 -2.21 -2.32 -30.69
N LEU A 271 -3.42 -2.11 -30.16
CA LEU A 271 -3.69 -1.09 -29.13
C LEU A 271 -3.86 -1.74 -27.76
N GLY A 272 -3.13 -1.22 -26.76
CA GLY A 272 -3.14 -1.70 -25.37
C GLY A 272 -3.93 -0.83 -24.40
N CYS A 273 -4.75 0.12 -24.87
CA CYS A 273 -5.49 1.00 -23.96
C CYS A 273 -6.45 0.22 -23.07
N SER A 274 -6.37 0.50 -21.77
CA SER A 274 -7.30 -0.01 -20.77
C SER A 274 -8.50 0.94 -20.62
N THR A 275 -9.58 0.48 -20.01
CA THR A 275 -10.74 1.33 -19.69
C THR A 275 -11.11 1.19 -18.22
N VAL A 276 -11.20 2.33 -17.52
CA VAL A 276 -11.62 2.43 -16.13
C VAL A 276 -12.70 3.52 -16.04
N LEU A 277 -13.91 3.16 -15.61
CA LEU A 277 -15.07 4.07 -15.68
C LEU A 277 -15.11 5.09 -14.53
N SER A 278 -14.61 4.71 -13.35
CA SER A 278 -14.60 5.60 -12.19
C SER A 278 -13.38 6.51 -12.23
N PRO A 279 -13.52 7.83 -12.04
CA PRO A 279 -12.39 8.75 -12.00
C PRO A 279 -11.44 8.45 -10.84
N ASP A 280 -11.98 8.09 -9.67
CA ASP A 280 -11.17 7.70 -8.51
C ASP A 280 -10.41 6.40 -8.77
N ALA A 281 -11.07 5.44 -9.44
CA ALA A 281 -10.44 4.16 -9.81
C ALA A 281 -9.39 4.34 -10.91
N ALA A 282 -9.54 5.30 -11.83
CA ALA A 282 -8.54 5.58 -12.86
C ALA A 282 -7.25 6.11 -12.21
N ALA A 283 -7.38 7.01 -11.24
CA ALA A 283 -6.25 7.46 -10.44
C ALA A 283 -5.63 6.33 -9.60
N GLN A 284 -6.46 5.47 -8.99
CA GLN A 284 -6.00 4.30 -8.24
C GLN A 284 -5.27 3.30 -9.14
N PHE A 285 -5.74 3.06 -10.37
CA PHE A 285 -5.09 2.17 -11.32
C PHE A 285 -3.75 2.74 -11.78
N ALA A 286 -3.67 4.04 -12.07
CA ALA A 286 -2.40 4.72 -12.31
C ALA A 286 -1.44 4.61 -11.10
N ALA A 287 -1.95 4.77 -9.87
CA ALA A 287 -1.16 4.56 -8.66
C ALA A 287 -0.68 3.11 -8.53
N GLN A 288 -1.50 2.11 -8.88
CA GLN A 288 -1.09 0.70 -8.88
C GLN A 288 0.05 0.42 -9.87
N ILE A 289 0.01 1.05 -11.06
CA ILE A 289 1.11 0.99 -12.02
C ILE A 289 2.40 1.55 -11.40
N PHE A 290 2.34 2.74 -10.81
CA PHE A 290 3.52 3.34 -10.17
C PHE A 290 3.98 2.59 -8.90
N GLY A 291 3.07 1.93 -8.18
CA GLY A 291 3.39 1.12 -7.01
C GLY A 291 4.31 -0.08 -7.31
N LEU A 292 4.45 -0.46 -8.58
CA LEU A 292 5.42 -1.47 -8.99
C LEU A 292 6.87 -1.02 -8.78
N SER A 293 7.16 0.27 -8.99
CA SER A 293 8.51 0.86 -8.90
C SER A 293 8.67 1.92 -7.82
N ASN A 294 7.59 2.33 -7.16
CA ASN A 294 7.60 3.35 -6.11
C ASN A 294 6.98 2.79 -4.82
N HIS A 295 7.81 2.53 -3.81
CA HIS A 295 7.35 1.93 -2.56
C HIS A 295 6.39 2.84 -1.78
N LEU A 296 6.55 4.16 -1.84
CA LEU A 296 5.65 5.09 -1.12
C LEU A 296 4.23 5.03 -1.67
N VAL A 297 4.08 5.01 -3.00
CA VAL A 297 2.77 4.85 -3.66
C VAL A 297 2.17 3.49 -3.30
N TRP A 298 2.98 2.43 -3.35
CA TRP A 298 2.56 1.08 -2.96
C TRP A 298 2.08 1.03 -1.49
N CYS A 299 2.80 1.67 -0.58
CA CYS A 299 2.45 1.71 0.84
C CYS A 299 1.10 2.39 1.07
N LYS A 300 0.83 3.51 0.38
CA LYS A 300 -0.47 4.19 0.45
C LYS A 300 -1.62 3.31 -0.07
N LEU A 301 -1.40 2.58 -1.16
CA LEU A 301 -2.37 1.59 -1.67
C LEU A 301 -2.62 0.49 -0.63
N ARG A 302 -1.56 -0.06 -0.04
CA ARG A 302 -1.66 -1.15 0.94
C ARG A 302 -2.38 -0.73 2.22
N ALA A 303 -2.11 0.48 2.70
CA ALA A 303 -2.80 1.10 3.83
C ALA A 303 -4.27 1.40 3.50
N SER A 304 -4.56 1.91 2.29
CA SER A 304 -5.94 2.13 1.84
C SER A 304 -6.76 0.84 1.85
N MET A 305 -6.20 -0.28 1.37
CA MET A 305 -6.86 -1.60 1.42
C MET A 305 -7.18 -2.05 2.84
N LEU A 306 -6.28 -1.79 3.80
CA LEU A 306 -6.52 -2.06 5.21
C LEU A 306 -7.67 -1.19 5.73
N ASN A 307 -7.60 0.12 5.54
CA ASN A 307 -8.55 1.07 6.09
C ASN A 307 -9.98 0.87 5.54
N THR A 308 -10.12 0.52 4.26
CA THR A 308 -11.42 0.14 3.68
C THR A 308 -11.99 -1.09 4.39
N TRP A 309 -11.17 -2.12 4.61
CA TRP A 309 -11.63 -3.32 5.31
C TRP A 309 -11.95 -3.06 6.79
N VAL A 310 -11.16 -2.23 7.48
CA VAL A 310 -11.45 -1.82 8.88
C VAL A 310 -12.78 -1.08 8.93
N SER A 311 -13.04 -0.17 7.98
CA SER A 311 -14.29 0.58 7.89
C SER A 311 -15.50 -0.36 7.72
N LEU A 312 -15.37 -1.41 6.90
CA LEU A 312 -16.41 -2.43 6.75
C LEU A 312 -16.67 -3.20 8.06
N LYS A 313 -15.60 -3.60 8.77
CA LYS A 313 -15.72 -4.31 10.05
C LYS A 313 -16.40 -3.46 11.13
N LEU A 314 -16.04 -2.19 11.22
CA LEU A 314 -16.65 -1.26 12.18
C LEU A 314 -18.11 -0.96 11.83
N ALA A 315 -18.44 -0.81 10.54
CA ALA A 315 -19.82 -0.63 10.09
C ALA A 315 -20.71 -1.85 10.43
N ASP A 316 -20.22 -3.06 10.17
CA ASP A 316 -20.92 -4.30 10.52
C ASP A 316 -21.11 -4.44 12.04
N LYS A 317 -20.06 -4.22 12.83
CA LYS A 317 -20.15 -4.22 14.31
C LYS A 317 -21.21 -3.24 14.81
N LYS A 318 -21.27 -2.03 14.24
CA LYS A 318 -22.29 -1.04 14.60
C LYS A 318 -23.71 -1.51 14.28
N LEU A 319 -23.93 -2.18 13.14
CA LEU A 319 -25.25 -2.71 12.76
C LEU A 319 -25.69 -3.88 13.66
N GLN A 320 -24.76 -4.75 14.04
CA GLN A 320 -25.03 -5.86 14.95
C GLN A 320 -25.48 -5.35 16.34
N ALA A 321 -24.85 -4.28 16.83
CA ALA A 321 -25.23 -3.67 18.12
C ALA A 321 -26.64 -3.06 18.13
N CYS A 322 -27.17 -2.62 16.98
CA CYS A 322 -28.54 -2.11 16.85
C CYS A 322 -29.59 -3.21 16.66
N SER A 323 -29.17 -4.45 16.44
CA SER A 323 -30.05 -5.59 16.15
C SER A 323 -30.43 -6.40 17.41
N ILE A 324 -30.03 -5.91 18.59
CA ILE A 324 -30.28 -6.46 19.93
C ILE A 324 -31.09 -5.42 20.70
#